data_AF-A0A0B8NW17-F1
#
_entry.id   AF-A0A0B8NW17-F1
#
_cell.length_a   1.000
_cell.length_b   1.000
_cell.length_c   1.000
_cell.angle_alpha   90.00
_cell.angle_beta   90.00
_cell.angle_gamma   90.00
#
_symmetry.space_group_name_H-M   'P 1'
#
loop_
_entity.id
_entity.type
_entity.pdbx_description
1 polymer ?
#
loop_
_entity_poly.entity_id
_entity_poly.type
_entity_poly.pdbx_seq_one_letter_code
_entity_poly.pdbx_strand_id
1 'polypeptide(L)'
;MVQVLRTPEAQFENLKDYPFESHYVEGLTGYEGVRGHYLDEGSADSQQTFLLLHGEPTWSYLYRKMIQYLQALVRESLHRIS
;
A
#
# COMPACT_ATOMS: atom_id res chain seq x y z
N MET A 1 26.65 -2.54 -8.53
CA MET A 1 25.24 -2.87 -8.79
C MET A 1 24.80 -3.93 -7.80
N VAL A 2 23.68 -3.72 -7.12
CA VAL A 2 23.14 -4.67 -6.14
C VAL A 2 22.44 -5.81 -6.88
N GLN A 3 22.65 -7.05 -6.44
CA GLN A 3 21.88 -8.18 -6.94
C GLN A 3 20.50 -8.16 -6.26
N VAL A 4 19.45 -7.93 -7.06
CA VAL A 4 18.07 -7.84 -6.57
C VAL A 4 17.31 -9.07 -7.02
N LEU A 5 16.70 -9.79 -6.06
CA LEU A 5 15.77 -10.88 -6.32
C LEU A 5 14.34 -10.36 -6.23
N ARG A 6 13.43 -11.03 -6.93
CA ARG A 6 12.01 -10.67 -6.97
C ARG A 6 11.16 -11.89 -6.71
N THR A 7 10.28 -11.79 -5.71
CA THR A 7 9.29 -12.82 -5.42
C THR A 7 8.32 -12.94 -6.59
N PRO A 8 8.04 -14.15 -7.11
CA PRO A 8 7.04 -14.34 -8.15
C PRO A 8 5.65 -13.85 -7.71
N GLU A 9 4.90 -13.21 -8.60
CA GLU A 9 3.57 -12.65 -8.28
C GLU A 9 2.59 -13.71 -7.77
N ALA A 10 2.72 -14.96 -8.24
CA ALA A 10 1.92 -16.10 -7.79
C ALA A 10 2.02 -16.37 -6.27
N GLN A 11 3.09 -15.93 -5.60
CA GLN A 11 3.23 -16.06 -4.15
C GLN A 11 2.31 -15.12 -3.36
N PHE A 12 1.72 -14.14 -4.04
CA PHE A 12 0.77 -13.17 -3.46
C PHE A 12 -0.68 -13.49 -3.86
N GLU A 13 -0.93 -14.60 -4.54
CA GLU A 13 -2.29 -15.07 -4.81
C GLU A 13 -2.97 -15.56 -3.52
N ASN A 14 -4.29 -15.41 -3.44
CA ASN A 14 -5.12 -15.93 -2.34
C ASN A 14 -4.75 -15.40 -0.94
N LEU A 15 -4.19 -14.19 -0.85
CA LEU A 15 -3.95 -13.54 0.44
C LEU A 15 -5.28 -13.15 1.11
N LYS A 16 -5.45 -13.62 2.36
CA LYS A 16 -6.68 -13.38 3.12
C LYS A 16 -6.86 -11.89 3.45
N ASP A 17 -8.03 -11.36 3.13
CA ASP A 17 -8.45 -9.98 3.43
C ASP A 17 -7.50 -8.92 2.85
N TYR A 18 -6.84 -9.21 1.73
CA TYR A 18 -5.89 -8.30 1.08
C TYR A 18 -6.32 -7.98 -0.37
N PRO A 19 -7.45 -7.28 -0.58
CA PRO A 19 -8.00 -7.01 -1.90
C PRO A 19 -7.45 -5.71 -2.53
N PHE A 20 -6.20 -5.36 -2.24
CA PHE A 20 -5.62 -4.08 -2.67
C PHE A 20 -4.90 -4.21 -3.99
N GLU A 21 -4.99 -3.16 -4.81
CA GLU A 21 -4.27 -3.09 -6.07
C GLU A 21 -2.77 -2.89 -5.82
N SER A 22 -1.94 -3.55 -6.64
CA SER A 22 -0.49 -3.46 -6.53
C SER A 22 0.03 -2.28 -7.34
N HIS A 23 0.65 -1.32 -6.65
CA HIS A 23 1.38 -0.23 -7.29
C HIS A 23 2.89 -0.40 -7.11
N TYR A 24 3.66 0.10 -8.08
CA TYR A 24 5.11 0.00 -8.07
C TYR A 24 5.77 1.32 -8.47
N VAL A 25 6.89 1.62 -7.81
CA VAL A 25 7.81 2.70 -8.17
C VAL A 25 9.17 2.11 -8.51
N GLU A 26 9.78 2.61 -9.57
CA GLU A 26 11.12 2.23 -10.05
C GLU A 26 11.93 3.49 -10.39
N GLY A 27 13.26 3.35 -10.53
CA GLY A 27 14.11 4.45 -10.99
C GLY A 27 14.34 5.56 -9.95
N LEU A 28 14.17 5.25 -8.66
CA LEU A 28 14.52 6.18 -7.58
C LEU A 28 16.04 6.38 -7.52
N THR A 29 16.46 7.63 -7.42
CA THR A 29 17.88 8.01 -7.29
C THR A 29 18.51 7.31 -6.08
N GLY A 30 19.59 6.55 -6.30
CA GLY A 30 20.27 5.76 -5.28
C GLY A 30 19.71 4.35 -5.05
N TYR A 31 18.67 3.95 -5.80
CA TYR A 31 18.04 2.63 -5.75
C TYR A 31 17.91 2.02 -7.15
N GLU A 32 18.93 2.20 -7.99
CA GLU A 32 18.91 1.76 -9.38
C GLU A 32 18.71 0.24 -9.49
N GLY A 33 17.72 -0.18 -10.29
CA GLY A 33 17.36 -1.58 -10.47
C GLY A 33 16.47 -2.18 -9.36
N VAL A 34 16.04 -1.38 -8.38
CA VAL A 34 15.10 -1.79 -7.33
C VAL A 34 13.68 -1.32 -7.69
N ARG A 35 12.69 -2.19 -7.43
CA ARG A 35 11.25 -1.90 -7.54
C ARG A 35 10.62 -1.87 -6.16
N GLY A 36 10.07 -0.73 -5.75
CA GLY A 36 9.31 -0.60 -4.51
C GLY A 36 7.82 -0.87 -4.76
N HIS A 37 7.22 -1.79 -3.99
CA HIS A 37 5.76 -1.97 -3.97
C HIS A 37 5.13 -1.04 -2.93
N TYR A 38 3.96 -0.49 -3.25
CA TYR A 38 3.16 0.29 -2.32
C TYR A 38 1.67 0.11 -2.59
N LEU A 39 0.85 0.47 -1.60
CA LEU A 39 -0.60 0.55 -1.74
C LEU A 39 -1.02 2.01 -1.83
N ASP A 40 -1.93 2.32 -2.74
CA ASP A 40 -2.54 3.64 -2.89
C ASP A 40 -4.05 3.47 -2.90
N GLU A 41 -4.67 3.84 -1.80
CA GLU A 41 -6.00 3.38 -1.43
C GLU A 41 -6.85 4.57 -0.97
N GLY A 42 -8.04 4.70 -1.55
CA GLY A 42 -8.94 5.84 -1.30
C GLY A 42 -9.07 6.77 -2.50
N SER A 43 -9.57 8.00 -2.26
CA SER A 43 -9.73 9.00 -3.32
C SER A 43 -8.45 9.82 -3.48
N ALA A 44 -8.03 10.04 -4.72
CA ALA A 44 -6.92 10.94 -5.06
C ALA A 44 -7.18 12.40 -4.61
N ASP A 45 -8.46 12.79 -4.49
CA ASP A 45 -8.87 14.14 -4.05
C ASP A 45 -9.02 14.26 -2.52
N SER A 46 -8.65 13.21 -1.77
CA SER A 46 -8.70 13.23 -0.31
C SER A 46 -7.82 14.36 0.23
N GLN A 47 -8.38 15.15 1.16
CA GLN A 47 -7.63 16.21 1.84
C GLN A 47 -6.62 15.68 2.87
N GLN A 48 -6.67 14.37 3.16
CA GLN A 48 -5.79 13.72 4.11
C GLN A 48 -5.22 12.43 3.55
N THR A 49 -3.92 12.23 3.79
CA THR A 49 -3.18 11.00 3.46
C THR A 49 -2.64 10.38 4.74
N PHE A 50 -2.85 9.09 4.94
CA PHE A 50 -2.26 8.31 6.02
C PHE A 50 -1.09 7.50 5.49
N LEU A 51 0.13 7.84 5.91
CA LEU A 51 1.33 7.08 5.55
C LEU A 51 1.57 5.95 6.57
N LEU A 52 1.38 4.71 6.14
CA LEU A 52 1.55 3.52 6.99
C LEU A 52 2.88 2.82 6.68
N LEU A 53 3.84 2.93 7.60
CA LEU A 53 5.18 2.36 7.46
C LEU A 53 5.31 1.08 8.29
N HIS A 54 5.52 -0.06 7.64
CA HIS A 54 5.67 -1.34 8.34
C HIS A 54 7.04 -1.45 9.02
N GLY A 55 7.13 -2.36 9.99
CA GLY A 55 8.37 -2.74 10.65
C GLY A 55 8.83 -4.15 10.26
N GLU A 56 9.87 -4.64 10.94
CA GLU A 56 10.40 -5.99 10.78
C GLU A 56 9.49 -7.05 11.46
N PRO A 57 9.31 -8.27 10.92
CA PRO A 57 9.66 -8.74 9.56
C PRO A 57 8.44 -8.69 8.63
N THR A 58 7.65 -7.62 8.73
CA THR A 58 6.33 -7.51 8.09
C THR A 58 6.37 -6.67 6.82
N TRP A 59 5.22 -6.57 6.14
CA TRP A 59 4.99 -5.72 4.98
C TRP A 59 3.57 -5.13 5.06
N SER A 60 3.11 -4.41 4.03
CA SER A 60 1.80 -3.73 3.99
C SER A 60 0.61 -4.62 4.36
N TYR A 61 0.70 -5.94 4.18
CA TYR A 61 -0.29 -6.91 4.67
C TYR A 61 -0.67 -6.72 6.15
N LEU A 62 0.25 -6.25 7.00
CA LEU A 62 -0.01 -5.93 8.41
C LEU A 62 -1.16 -4.91 8.55
N TYR A 63 -1.24 -3.94 7.64
CA TYR A 63 -2.18 -2.83 7.71
C TYR A 63 -3.53 -3.10 7.06
N ARG A 64 -3.76 -4.29 6.48
CA ARG A 64 -4.97 -4.56 5.68
C ARG A 64 -6.30 -4.25 6.36
N LYS A 65 -6.38 -4.49 7.67
CA LYS A 65 -7.57 -4.14 8.46
C LYS A 65 -7.66 -2.64 8.73
N MET A 66 -6.53 -2.01 9.05
CA MET A 66 -6.46 -0.57 9.31
C MET A 66 -6.84 0.25 8.08
N ILE A 67 -6.37 -0.14 6.89
CA ILE A 67 -6.71 0.52 5.62
C ILE A 67 -8.22 0.53 5.42
N GLN A 68 -8.90 -0.61 5.61
CA GLN A 68 -10.37 -0.70 5.49
C GLN A 68 -11.09 0.24 6.48
N TYR A 69 -10.63 0.31 7.73
CA TYR A 69 -11.21 1.24 8.73
C TYR A 69 -10.96 2.71 8.39
N LEU A 70 -9.76 3.06 7.93
CA LEU A 70 -9.44 4.44 7.55
C LEU A 70 -10.27 4.90 6.35
N GLN A 71 -10.46 4.03 5.35
CA GLN A 71 -11.33 4.32 4.22
C GLN A 71 -12.79 4.55 4.65
N ALA A 72 -13.31 3.72 5.56
CA ALA A 72 -14.65 3.89 6.08
C ALA A 72 -14.80 5.22 6.84
N LEU A 73 -13.83 5.54 7.70
CA LEU A 73 -13.81 6.78 8.48
C LEU A 73 -13.83 8.03 7.59
N VAL A 74 -13.01 8.06 6.54
CA VAL A 74 -12.95 9.20 5.60
C VAL A 74 -14.26 9.34 4.80
N ARG A 75 -14.89 8.22 4.42
CA ARG A 75 -16.20 8.28 3.75
C ARG A 75 -17.28 8.84 4.66
N GLU A 76 -17.32 8.44 5.93
CA GLU A 76 -18.32 8.94 6.89
C GLU A 76 -18.15 10.42 7.22
N SER A 77 -16.91 10.93 7.29
CA SER A 77 -16.67 12.35 7.56
C SER A 77 -17.17 13.25 6.42
N LEU A 78 -17.05 12.80 5.16
CA LEU A 78 -17.58 13.51 4.00
C LEU A 78 -19.11 13.62 4.03
N HIS A 79 -19.82 12.58 4.47
CA HIS A 79 -21.30 12.59 4.56
C HIS A 79 -21.84 13.52 5.66
N ARG A 80 -21.02 13.88 6.65
CA ARG A 80 -21.43 14.77 7.75
C ARG A 80 -21.25 16.27 7.44
N ILE A 81 -20.57 16.60 6.35
CA ILE A 81 -20.20 17.97 5.97
C ILE A 81 -21.00 18.45 4.74
N SER A 82 -21.74 17.56 4.06
CA SER A 82 -22.72 17.87 3.01
C SER A 82 -24.11 18.12 3.57
#